data_AF-A0A967F6S6-F1
#
_entry.id   AF-A0A967F6S6-F1
#
_cell.length_a   1.000
_cell.length_b   1.000
_cell.length_c   1.000
_cell.angle_alpha   90.00
_cell.angle_beta   90.00
_cell.angle_gamma   90.00
#
_symmetry.space_group_name_H-M   'P 1'
#
loop_
_entity.id
_entity.type
_entity.pdbx_description
1 polymer ?
#
loop_
_entity_poly.entity_id
_entity_poly.type
_entity_poly.pdbx_seq_one_letter_code
_entity_poly.pdbx_strand_id
1 'polypeptide(L)'
;MLVRSGAVDVIVIDSVAALTPKAEIEGEMGDSHVGLQARLMSQALRKLTANIKRSNTLVIFINQIRMKIGVMFGSPETTTGGNALKFYSSVRLDI
;
A
#
# COMPACT_ATOMS: atom_id res chain seq x y z
N MET A 1 10.77 2.71 -14.34
CA MET A 1 9.88 1.91 -13.46
C MET A 1 10.50 0.53 -13.33
N LEU A 2 11.07 0.17 -12.17
CA LEU A 2 11.89 -1.05 -12.00
C LEU A 2 11.16 -2.33 -12.46
N VAL A 3 9.88 -2.46 -12.09
CA VAL A 3 9.00 -3.56 -12.52
C VAL A 3 8.82 -3.64 -14.05
N ARG A 4 9.02 -2.56 -14.82
CA ARG A 4 8.91 -2.62 -16.29
C ARG A 4 10.20 -3.02 -16.99
N SER A 5 11.33 -3.00 -16.27
CA SER A 5 12.63 -3.29 -16.88
C SER A 5 12.81 -4.77 -17.20
N GLY A 6 12.12 -5.66 -16.48
CA GLY A 6 12.37 -7.11 -16.55
C GLY A 6 13.73 -7.54 -15.99
N ALA A 7 14.50 -6.62 -15.41
CA ALA A 7 15.85 -6.87 -14.90
C ALA A 7 15.88 -7.14 -13.39
N VAL A 8 14.73 -7.16 -12.73
CA VAL A 8 14.61 -7.30 -11.28
C VAL A 8 13.59 -8.38 -10.95
N ASP A 9 14.02 -9.39 -10.21
CA ASP A 9 13.16 -10.52 -9.82
C ASP A 9 12.35 -10.24 -8.55
N VAL A 10 12.89 -9.44 -7.62
CA VAL A 10 12.25 -9.14 -6.32
C VAL A 10 12.36 -7.66 -5.98
N ILE A 11 11.24 -7.07 -5.55
CA ILE A 11 11.19 -5.71 -4.98
C ILE A 11 10.51 -5.76 -3.63
N VAL A 12 11.14 -5.19 -2.61
CA VAL A 12 10.56 -5.02 -1.28
C VAL A 12 10.29 -3.53 -1.04
N ILE A 13 9.09 -3.22 -0.58
CA ILE A 13 8.67 -1.88 -0.20
C ILE A 13 8.47 -1.87 1.31
N ASP A 14 9.43 -1.25 2.01
CA ASP A 14 9.41 -1.03 3.45
C ASP A 14 9.25 0.48 3.72
N SER A 15 8.06 0.98 4.05
CA SER A 15 6.78 0.28 4.30
C SER A 15 5.62 1.06 3.68
N VAL A 16 4.44 0.45 3.61
CA VAL A 16 3.21 1.09 3.10
C VAL A 16 2.85 2.34 3.90
N ALA A 17 3.04 2.35 5.22
CA ALA A 17 2.72 3.53 6.03
C ALA A 17 3.59 4.74 5.67
N ALA A 18 4.82 4.52 5.19
CA ALA A 18 5.74 5.57 4.78
C ALA A 18 5.49 6.10 3.34
N LEU A 19 4.52 5.52 2.61
CA LEU A 19 4.12 6.02 1.30
C LEU A 19 3.21 7.25 1.46
N THR A 20 3.81 8.36 1.88
CA THR A 20 3.14 9.63 2.11
C THR A 20 2.79 10.29 0.76
N PRO A 21 1.51 10.61 0.50
CA PRO A 21 1.12 11.32 -0.71
C PRO A 21 1.78 12.69 -0.82
N LYS A 22 2.10 13.11 -2.04
CA LYS A 22 2.74 14.40 -2.32
C LYS A 22 2.04 15.59 -1.63
N ALA A 23 0.71 15.65 -1.69
CA ALA A 23 -0.04 16.75 -1.06
C ALA A 23 0.06 16.76 0.48
N GLU A 24 0.30 15.62 1.11
CA GLU A 24 0.54 15.55 2.56
C GLU A 24 1.98 15.97 2.92
N ILE A 25 2.95 15.70 2.03
CA ILE A 25 4.34 16.18 2.19
C ILE A 25 4.43 17.70 2.01
N GLU A 26 3.66 18.26 1.08
CA GLU A 26 3.65 19.69 0.77
C GLU A 26 2.72 20.52 1.68
N GLY A 27 1.80 19.86 2.39
CA GLY A 27 0.85 20.50 3.31
C GLY A 27 1.44 20.80 4.68
N GLU A 28 0.65 21.43 5.54
CA GLU A 28 1.03 21.70 6.92
C GLU A 28 0.59 20.57 7.87
N MET A 29 1.27 20.47 9.01
CA MET A 29 0.86 19.55 10.06
C MET A 29 -0.52 19.93 10.59
N GLY A 30 -1.50 19.03 10.43
CA GLY A 30 -2.88 19.25 10.82
C GLY A 30 -3.84 19.40 9.64
N ASP A 31 -3.32 19.51 8.40
CA ASP A 31 -4.17 19.54 7.22
C ASP A 31 -4.91 18.22 6.99
N SER A 32 -6.22 18.33 6.76
CA SER A 32 -7.08 17.15 6.59
C SER A 32 -7.01 16.59 5.17
N HIS A 33 -6.37 15.45 5.03
CA HIS A 33 -6.22 14.72 3.76
C HIS A 33 -6.97 13.39 3.77
N VAL A 34 -8.30 13.44 3.88
CA VAL A 34 -9.13 12.23 4.04
C VAL A 34 -8.95 11.25 2.87
N GLY A 35 -8.49 10.04 3.18
CA GLY A 35 -8.42 8.92 2.25
C GLY A 35 -7.41 9.09 1.10
N LEU A 36 -6.51 10.07 1.15
CA LEU A 36 -5.58 10.36 0.06
C LEU A 36 -4.64 9.17 -0.22
N GLN A 37 -4.03 8.60 0.82
CA GLN A 37 -3.16 7.44 0.70
C GLN A 37 -3.90 6.20 0.13
N ALA A 38 -5.14 5.96 0.57
CA ALA A 38 -5.95 4.83 0.07
C ALA A 38 -6.25 4.96 -1.44
N ARG A 39 -6.53 6.18 -1.91
CA ARG A 39 -6.74 6.45 -3.35
C ARG A 39 -5.45 6.26 -4.15
N LEU A 40 -4.33 6.77 -3.63
CA LEU A 40 -3.00 6.60 -4.24
C LEU A 40 -2.68 5.11 -4.42
N MET A 41 -2.83 4.31 -3.36
CA MET A 41 -2.59 2.86 -3.40
C MET A 41 -3.48 2.16 -4.42
N SER A 42 -4.77 2.49 -4.46
CA SER A 42 -5.72 1.90 -5.42
C SER A 42 -5.33 2.18 -6.87
N GLN A 43 -4.87 3.39 -7.17
CA GLN A 43 -4.41 3.77 -8.50
C GLN A 43 -3.06 3.13 -8.85
N ALA A 44 -2.12 3.12 -7.90
CA ALA A 44 -0.79 2.55 -8.09
C ALA A 44 -0.86 1.04 -8.36
N LEU A 45 -1.58 0.28 -7.52
CA LEU A 45 -1.71 -1.17 -7.65
C LEU A 45 -2.41 -1.58 -8.96
N ARG A 46 -3.45 -0.84 -9.39
CA ARG A 46 -4.10 -1.04 -10.69
C ARG A 46 -3.10 -0.95 -11.85
N LYS A 47 -2.18 0.02 -11.81
CA LYS A 47 -1.14 0.20 -12.84
C LYS A 47 0.00 -0.81 -12.70
N LEU A 48 0.34 -1.22 -11.48
CA LEU A 48 1.46 -2.11 -11.18
C LEU A 48 1.15 -3.56 -11.55
N THR A 49 -0.05 -4.06 -11.26
CA THR A 49 -0.41 -5.48 -11.38
C THR A 49 -0.09 -6.07 -12.76
N ALA A 50 -0.48 -5.39 -13.83
CA ALA A 50 -0.19 -5.84 -15.20
C ALA A 50 1.31 -5.79 -15.55
N ASN A 51 2.09 -4.90 -14.93
CA ASN A 51 3.53 -4.84 -15.14
C ASN A 51 4.26 -5.93 -14.33
N ILE A 52 3.84 -6.16 -13.08
CA ILE A 52 4.37 -7.22 -12.20
C ILE A 52 4.24 -8.58 -12.88
N LYS A 53 3.05 -8.90 -13.41
CA LYS A 53 2.85 -10.18 -14.08
C LYS A 53 3.68 -10.34 -15.36
N ARG A 54 3.82 -9.27 -16.16
CA ARG A 54 4.59 -9.31 -17.42
C ARG A 54 6.10 -9.44 -17.21
N SER A 55 6.62 -8.82 -16.16
CA SER A 55 8.05 -8.88 -15.80
C SER A 55 8.40 -10.09 -14.94
N ASN A 56 7.39 -10.81 -14.45
CA ASN A 56 7.55 -11.89 -13.49
C ASN A 56 8.31 -11.49 -12.21
N THR A 57 8.20 -10.22 -11.81
CA THR A 57 8.81 -9.71 -10.59
C THR A 57 7.91 -9.99 -9.39
N LEU A 58 8.46 -10.53 -8.29
CA LEU A 58 7.80 -10.59 -6.99
C LEU A 58 7.87 -9.21 -6.31
N VAL A 59 6.74 -8.70 -5.85
CA VAL A 59 6.68 -7.45 -5.08
C VAL A 59 6.13 -7.72 -3.69
N ILE A 60 6.92 -7.37 -2.67
CA ILE A 60 6.59 -7.54 -1.26
C ILE A 60 6.34 -6.17 -0.64
N PHE A 61 5.22 -6.03 0.06
CA PHE A 61 4.89 -4.83 0.83
C PHE A 61 4.94 -5.15 2.32
N ILE A 62 5.75 -4.40 3.06
CA ILE A 62 5.74 -4.40 4.53
C ILE A 62 4.70 -3.37 4.97
N ASN A 63 3.83 -3.74 5.90
CA ASN A 63 2.78 -2.87 6.41
C ASN A 63 2.65 -3.02 7.91
N GLN A 64 2.24 -1.94 8.57
CA GLN A 64 2.04 -1.88 9.99
C GLN A 64 0.58 -2.11 10.35
N ILE A 65 0.37 -2.78 11.48
CA ILE A 65 -0.91 -2.84 12.15
C ILE A 65 -1.20 -1.48 12.81
N ARG A 66 -2.46 -1.08 12.75
CA ARG A 66 -3.07 0.07 13.41
C ARG A 66 -4.39 -0.38 14.02
N MET A 67 -4.93 0.39 14.96
CA MET A 67 -6.24 0.11 15.56
C MET A 67 -7.28 1.11 15.05
N LYS A 68 -8.43 0.62 14.62
CA LYS A 68 -9.60 1.45 14.35
C LYS A 68 -10.33 1.74 15.65
N ILE A 69 -10.40 3.01 16.00
CA ILE A 69 -11.20 3.49 17.13
C ILE A 69 -12.68 3.36 16.77
N GLY A 70 -13.50 2.90 17.73
CA GLY A 70 -14.96 2.84 17.58
C GLY A 70 -15.52 1.52 17.00
N VAL A 71 -14.70 0.48 16.84
CA VAL A 71 -15.18 -0.86 16.47
C VAL A 71 -15.74 -1.57 17.71
N MET A 72 -17.05 -1.83 17.74
CA MET A 72 -17.72 -2.54 18.85
C MET A 72 -17.81 -4.05 18.65
N PHE A 73 -17.66 -4.54 17.40
CA PHE A 73 -17.71 -5.95 17.05
C PHE A 73 -16.66 -6.29 15.98
N GLY A 74 -15.99 -7.45 16.13
CA GLY A 74 -14.93 -7.91 15.24
C GLY A 74 -13.53 -7.40 15.65
N SER A 75 -12.51 -7.69 14.82
CA SER A 75 -11.15 -7.23 15.09
C SER A 75 -11.01 -5.72 14.85
N PRO A 76 -10.46 -4.94 15.82
CA PRO A 76 -10.15 -3.54 15.62
C PRO A 76 -8.90 -3.32 14.75
N GLU A 77 -8.18 -4.38 14.40
CA GLU A 77 -6.94 -4.27 13.65
C GLU A 77 -7.17 -3.84 12.20
N THR A 78 -6.31 -2.95 11.75
CA THR A 78 -6.30 -2.45 10.40
C THR A 78 -4.89 -2.20 9.93
N THR A 79 -4.74 -1.99 8.62
CA THR A 79 -3.44 -1.74 7.98
C THR A 79 -3.49 -0.43 7.24
N THR A 80 -2.35 0.24 7.08
CA THR A 80 -2.28 1.51 6.34
C THR A 80 -2.49 1.31 4.83
N GLY A 81 -2.76 2.39 4.08
CA GLY A 81 -2.92 2.34 2.63
C GLY A 81 -4.30 1.88 2.13
N GLY A 82 -5.30 1.76 3.01
CA GLY A 82 -6.66 1.37 2.65
C GLY A 82 -6.81 -0.13 2.32
N ASN A 83 -7.86 -0.48 1.55
CA ASN A 83 -8.19 -1.88 1.29
C ASN A 83 -7.57 -2.46 0.02
N ALA A 84 -7.05 -1.63 -0.90
CA ALA A 84 -6.60 -2.08 -2.21
C ALA A 84 -5.54 -3.19 -2.10
N LEU A 85 -4.53 -3.00 -1.25
CA LEU A 85 -3.46 -3.98 -1.07
C LEU A 85 -4.00 -5.37 -0.69
N LYS A 86 -5.07 -5.44 0.10
CA LYS A 86 -5.68 -6.72 0.52
C LYS A 86 -6.26 -7.51 -0.66
N PHE A 87 -6.77 -6.82 -1.69
CA PHE A 87 -7.37 -7.45 -2.87
C PHE A 87 -6.36 -7.74 -3.98
N TYR A 88 -5.28 -6.95 -4.07
CA TYR A 88 -4.22 -7.16 -5.06
C TYR A 88 -3.13 -8.13 -4.59
N SER A 89 -3.01 -8.40 -3.29
CA SER A 89 -2.02 -9.34 -2.76
C SER A 89 -2.46 -10.78 -3.01
N SER A 90 -1.61 -11.57 -3.66
CA SER A 90 -1.82 -13.01 -3.81
C SER A 90 -1.58 -13.76 -2.49
N VAL A 91 -0.72 -13.24 -1.63
CA VAL A 91 -0.40 -13.80 -0.31
C VAL A 91 -0.37 -12.67 0.71
N ARG A 92 -0.88 -12.92 1.91
CA ARG A 92 -0.77 -12.02 3.06
C ARG A 92 -0.23 -12.84 4.24
N LEU A 93 0.82 -12.32 4.87
CA LEU A 93 1.44 -12.93 6.04
C LEU A 93 1.25 -11.98 7.22
N ASP A 94 0.94 -12.55 8.37
CA ASP A 94 0.85 -11.86 9.65
C ASP A 94 2.00 -12.38 10.52
N ILE A 95 2.80 -11.47 11.08
CA ILE A 95 4.07 -11.76 11.78
C ILE A 95 4.14 -10.93 13.06
#